data_AF-A0A3R9JCF6-F1
#
_entry.id   AF-A0A3R9JCF6-F1
#
_cell.length_a   1.000
_cell.length_b   1.000
_cell.length_c   1.000
_cell.angle_alpha   90.00
_cell.angle_beta   90.00
_cell.angle_gamma   90.00
#
_symmetry.space_group_name_H-M   'P 1'
#
loop_
_entity.id
_entity.type
_entity.pdbx_description
1 polymer ?
#
loop_
_entity_poly.entity_id
_entity_poly.type
_entity_poly.pdbx_seq_one_letter_code
_entity_poly.pdbx_strand_id
1 'polypeptide(L)' 'MSEDLKTIKELADELSVTKQNIQYHYQRLPKELQLKSSNGSNLINFKAEKIILGKVESSSKSNTKDQQIEKLTNLLDQ' A
#
# COMPACT_ATOMS: atom_id res chain seq x y z
N MET A 1 12.66 16.52 -17.36
CA MET A 1 11.94 16.40 -16.07
C MET A 1 12.52 15.20 -15.37
N SER A 2 13.26 15.39 -14.28
CA SER A 2 13.70 14.27 -13.46
C SER A 2 12.45 13.63 -12.87
N GLU A 3 12.24 12.34 -13.09
CA GLU A 3 11.22 11.62 -12.36
C GLU A 3 11.71 11.52 -10.92
N ASP A 4 11.10 12.28 -10.01
CA ASP A 4 11.33 12.10 -8.58
C ASP A 4 10.77 10.73 -8.18
N LEU A 5 11.68 9.80 -7.92
CA LEU A 5 11.36 8.46 -7.44
C LEU A 5 11.36 8.48 -5.92
N LYS A 6 10.26 8.03 -5.32
CA LYS A 6 10.12 7.88 -3.88
C LYS A 6 10.31 6.45 -3.46
N THR A 7 10.79 6.23 -2.25
CA THR A 7 10.79 4.93 -1.60
C THR A 7 9.42 4.66 -0.95
N ILE A 8 9.16 3.38 -0.65
CA ILE A 8 8.00 2.96 0.15
C ILE A 8 7.91 3.72 1.48
N LYS A 9 9.07 4.03 2.08
CA LYS A 9 9.15 4.78 3.34
C LYS A 9 8.69 6.22 3.16
N GLU A 10 9.23 6.93 2.18
CA GLU A 10 8.88 8.33 1.94
C GLU A 10 7.39 8.49 1.65
N LEU A 11 6.82 7.63 0.79
CA LEU A 11 5.38 7.69 0.51
C LEU A 11 4.52 7.35 1.75
N ALA A 12 4.98 6.42 2.59
CA ALA A 12 4.28 6.09 3.83
C ALA A 12 4.29 7.25 4.83
N ASP A 13 5.44 7.91 4.99
CA ASP A 13 5.61 9.07 5.86
C ASP A 13 4.75 10.26 5.36
N GLU A 14 4.68 10.50 4.05
CA GLU A 14 3.84 11.54 3.44
C GLU A 14 2.34 11.27 3.62
N LEU A 15 1.90 10.03 3.40
CA LEU A 15 0.49 9.65 3.53
C LEU A 15 0.08 9.35 4.97
N SER A 16 1.00 9.47 5.94
CA SER A 16 0.78 9.09 7.35
C SER A 16 0.20 7.68 7.50
N VAL A 17 0.66 6.73 6.68
CA VAL A 17 0.26 5.32 6.74
C VAL A 17 1.46 4.43 7.04
N THR A 18 1.22 3.16 7.33
CA THR A 18 2.32 2.22 7.58
C THR A 18 3.04 1.85 6.29
N LYS A 19 4.35 1.57 6.39
CA LYS A 19 5.15 1.04 5.26
C LYS A 19 4.52 -0.22 4.66
N GLN A 20 3.94 -1.08 5.51
CA GLN A 20 3.25 -2.29 5.09
C GLN A 20 2.04 -1.99 4.19
N ASN A 21 1.27 -0.93 4.48
CA ASN A 21 0.12 -0.53 3.67
C ASN A 21 0.55 -0.14 2.25
N ILE A 22 1.57 0.71 2.14
CA ILE A 22 2.14 1.10 0.85
C ILE A 22 2.74 -0.11 0.13
N GLN A 23 3.50 -0.96 0.83
CA GLN A 23 4.11 -2.15 0.27
C GLN A 23 3.07 -3.14 -0.28
N TYR A 24 1.96 -3.32 0.43
CA TYR A 24 0.86 -4.18 0.01
C TYR A 24 0.23 -3.70 -1.30
N HIS A 25 -0.02 -2.39 -1.43
CA HIS A 25 -0.54 -1.81 -2.66
C HIS A 25 0.48 -1.87 -3.79
N TYR A 26 1.75 -1.61 -3.48
CA TYR A 26 2.85 -1.67 -4.45
C TYR A 26 3.04 -3.05 -5.07
N GLN A 27 3.00 -4.12 -4.26
CA GLN A 27 3.13 -5.50 -4.76
C GLN A 27 2.03 -5.91 -5.74
N ARG A 28 0.88 -5.22 -5.71
CA ARG A 28 -0.28 -5.46 -6.58
C ARG A 28 -0.31 -4.55 -7.81
N LEU A 29 0.69 -3.69 -7.97
CA LEU A 29 0.83 -2.89 -9.18
C LEU A 29 1.17 -3.78 -10.39
N PRO A 30 0.82 -3.35 -11.61
CA PRO A 30 1.34 -3.96 -12.83
C PRO A 30 2.87 -3.99 -12.81
N LYS A 31 3.48 -5.05 -13.37
CA LYS A 31 4.94 -5.23 -13.39
C LYS A 31 5.69 -4.05 -14.03
N GLU A 32 5.06 -3.38 -14.99
CA GLU A 32 5.59 -2.17 -15.66
C GLU A 32 5.78 -0.98 -14.71
N LEU A 33 5.04 -0.94 -13.60
CA LEU A 33 5.11 0.10 -12.58
C LEU A 33 5.89 -0.34 -11.34
N GLN A 34 6.32 -1.61 -11.28
CA GLN A 34 7.16 -2.12 -10.21
C GLN A 34 8.63 -1.83 -10.51
N LEU A 35 9.10 -0.66 -10.09
CA LEU A 35 10.48 -0.22 -10.26
C LEU A 35 11.37 -0.65 -9.09
N LYS A 36 12.59 -1.08 -9.39
CA LYS A 36 13.61 -1.34 -8.38
C LYS A 36 14.83 -0.49 -8.63
N SER A 37 15.40 0.03 -7.55
CA SER A 37 16.72 0.63 -7.57
C SER A 37 17.78 -0.44 -7.82
N SER A 38 18.97 -0.02 -8.25
CA SER A 38 20.16 -0.88 -8.37
C SER A 38 20.52 -1.59 -7.06
N ASN A 39 20.16 -0.99 -5.92
CA ASN A 39 20.36 -1.58 -4.59
C ASN A 39 19.23 -2.56 -4.16
N GLY A 40 18.27 -2.84 -5.03
CA GLY A 40 17.16 -3.76 -4.76
C GLY A 40 15.96 -3.15 -4.03
N SER A 41 16.00 -1.86 -3.67
CA SER A 41 14.88 -1.16 -3.02
C SER A 41 13.74 -0.90 -4.00
N ASN A 42 12.50 -1.04 -3.54
CA ASN A 42 11.31 -0.69 -4.33
C ASN A 42 11.20 0.83 -4.48
N LEU A 43 11.06 1.29 -5.71
CA LEU A 43 10.89 2.70 -6.07
C LEU A 43 9.48 2.92 -6.61
N ILE A 44 8.92 4.06 -6.26
CA ILE A 44 7.59 4.49 -6.66
C ILE A 44 7.77 5.71 -7.56
N ASN A 45 7.32 5.60 -8.80
CA ASN A 45 7.18 6.75 -9.68
C ASN A 45 5.80 7.40 -9.49
N PHE A 46 5.61 8.58 -10.09
CA PHE A 46 4.36 9.33 -10.03
C PHE A 46 3.12 8.50 -10.43
N LYS A 47 3.23 7.61 -11.42
CA LYS A 47 2.11 6.77 -11.86
C LYS A 47 1.72 5.75 -10.78
N ALA A 48 2.70 5.05 -10.21
CA ALA A 48 2.50 4.11 -9.12
C ALA A 48 1.94 4.82 -7.88
N GLU A 49 2.47 6.00 -7.55
CA GLU A 49 2.00 6.84 -6.45
C GLU A 49 0.51 7.16 -6.59
N LYS A 50 0.05 7.63 -7.75
CA LYS A 50 -1.38 7.93 -7.98
C LYS A 50 -2.30 6.74 -7.78
N ILE A 51 -1.87 5.54 -8.22
CA ILE A 51 -2.64 4.32 -8.03
C ILE A 51 -2.70 3.96 -6.54
N ILE A 52 -1.57 4.02 -5.84
CA ILE A 52 -1.48 3.73 -4.42
C ILE A 52 -2.36 4.72 -3.63
N LEU A 53 -2.27 6.02 -3.91
CA LEU A 53 -3.10 7.06 -3.28
C LEU A 53 -4.59 6.75 -3.42
N GLY A 54 -5.04 6.45 -4.64
CA GLY A 54 -6.44 6.10 -4.88
C GLY A 54 -6.89 4.86 -4.08
N LYS A 55 -5.99 3.89 -3.87
CA LYS A 55 -6.29 2.70 -3.06
C LYS A 55 -6.31 3.00 -1.56
N VAL A 56 -5.33 3.75 -1.06
CA VAL A 56 -5.25 4.19 0.34
C VAL A 56 -6.50 4.99 0.71
N GLU A 57 -6.86 6.00 -0.07
CA GLU A 57 -8.06 6.81 0.17
C GLU A 57 -9.36 5.99 0.08
N SER A 58 -9.44 5.03 -0.84
CA SER A 58 -10.61 4.16 -0.98
C SER A 58 -10.78 3.21 0.20
N SER A 59 -9.67 2.72 0.77
CA SER A 59 -9.71 1.86 1.96
C SER A 59 -10.20 2.61 3.19
N SER A 60 -9.84 3.89 3.34
CA SER A 60 -10.33 4.76 4.42
C SER A 60 -11.84 5.05 4.31
N LYS A 61 -12.40 5.04 3.09
CA LYS A 61 -13.83 5.28 2.83
C LYS A 61 -14.69 4.02 2.92
N SER A 62 -14.10 2.82 2.94
CA SER A 62 -14.84 1.55 2.88
C SER A 62 -14.87 0.77 4.21
N ASN A 63 -14.75 1.45 5.35
CA ASN A 63 -14.96 0.85 6.68
C ASN A 63 -16.45 0.53 6.94
N THR A 64 -17.03 -0.37 6.13
CA THR A 64 -18.30 -1.06 6.41
C THR A 64 -18.11 -2.58 6.25
N LYS A 65 -16.96 -3.11 6.65
CA LYS A 65 -16.72 -4.56 6.68
C LYS A 65 -16.06 -4.99 7.98
N ASP A 66 -16.80 -4.79 9.06
CA ASP A 66 -16.70 -5.49 10.35
C ASP A 66 -16.93 -7.03 10.25
N GLN A 67 -16.44 -7.69 9.19
CA GLN A 67 -16.71 -9.11 8.94
C GLN A 67 -15.50 -10.04 9.11
N GLN A 68 -14.36 -9.53 9.59
CA GLN A 68 -13.19 -10.40 9.87
C GLN A 68 -12.91 -10.66 11.35
N ILE A 69 -13.55 -9.93 12.28
CA ILE A 69 -13.32 -10.14 13.72
C ILE A 69 -14.28 -11.19 14.31
N GLU A 70 -15.49 -11.35 13.77
CA GLU A 70 -16.49 -12.33 14.28
C GLU A 70 -16.07 -13.80 14.08
N LYS A 71 -15.11 -14.09 13.21
CA LYS A 71 -14.64 -15.46 12.97
C LYS A 71 -13.65 -15.97 14.03
N LEU A 72 -13.09 -15.10 14.88
CA LEU A 72 -12.14 -15.49 15.93
C LEU A 72 -12.80 -15.76 17.28
N THR A 73 -14.01 -15.26 17.53
CA THR A 73 -14.70 -15.47 18.82
C THR A 73 -15.40 -16.83 18.91
N ASN A 74 -15.77 -17.44 17.79
CA ASN A 74 -16.51 -18.72 17.78
C ASN A 74 -15.62 -19.98 17.85
N LEU A 75 -14.31 -19.84 18.06
CA LEU A 75 -13.37 -20.96 18.15
C LEU A 75 -12.85 -21.21 19.57
N LEU A 76 -13.29 -20.43 20.56
CA LEU A 76 -12.86 -20.57 21.95
C LEU A 76 -13.88 -21.30 22.86
N ASP A 77 -15.07 -21.62 22.33
CA ASP A 77 -16.17 -22.25 23.06
C ASP A 77 -16.54 -23.67 22.55
N GLN A 78 -15.57 -24.46 22.08
CA GLN A 78 -15.75 -25.91 21.82
C GLN A 78 -14.77 -26.78 22.58
#